data_AF-A0A1G4TGZ1-F1
#
_entry.id   AF-A0A1G4TGZ1-F1
#
_cell.length_a   1.000
_cell.length_b   1.000
_cell.length_c   1.000
_cell.angle_alpha   90.00
_cell.angle_beta   90.00
_cell.angle_gamma   90.00
#
_symmetry.space_group_name_H-M   'P 1'
#
loop_
_entity.id
_entity.type
_entity.pdbx_description
1 polymer ?
#
loop_
_entity_poly.entity_id
_entity_poly.type
_entity_poly.pdbx_seq_one_letter_code
_entity_poly.pdbx_strand_id
1 'polypeptide(L)'
;MKAVVSVVLALCLLALPEMAPAQALTTEQDHQNMMDQLGIQTLRPGPNGDEKAPDHANYDEAKANPYPDWPDILTLSNGQKVTTVNDWWQKRRPEIAEAFEREVVGRVPADVPAVTWRVAESEAETLQGTDIVASRLVGHVDNSAYPAISVDIDAVLILPAKTKAPAPVLVMFNWGPAQFPAPKVPPAPPKDLDPRMAGFLAAAQAANLDRIHQLVADGWGVVILNPTSYQADNGAGLTQGIIGLVNKGQPRKPDDWGALRAWAWGAGQVFDYLTTRPEVDKAHIGIEGVSRYGKAALVTMAFDQRFYMGLIGSSGEGGAKPHRRNFGEAVESLTGSGEYHWMAGNFLKYGGPLNAGDLPVDAHELIALAAPRLVFISYGVPEQGDAKWLDQQGSYMATVAAGRVWKLLGAKDLGVGNDYKTAVMPPPLTDLLDGQLAWRQHIGGHTDAPNIASFITWADRNMGRQ
;
A
#
# COMPACT_ATOMS: atom_id res chain seq x y z
N MET A 1 -59.19 16.88 -57.19
CA MET A 1 -58.83 16.66 -55.78
C MET A 1 -57.66 15.70 -55.74
N LYS A 2 -56.45 16.16 -55.38
CA LYS A 2 -55.26 15.32 -55.23
C LYS A 2 -55.01 15.12 -53.74
N ALA A 3 -55.00 13.87 -53.29
CA ALA A 3 -54.80 13.52 -51.89
C ALA A 3 -53.33 13.66 -51.51
N VAL A 4 -53.07 14.40 -50.43
CA VAL A 4 -51.78 14.52 -49.76
C VAL A 4 -51.70 13.36 -48.75
N VAL A 5 -50.70 12.50 -48.89
CA VAL A 5 -50.38 11.47 -47.90
C VAL A 5 -49.34 12.05 -46.94
N SER A 6 -49.76 12.30 -45.71
CA SER A 6 -48.86 12.66 -44.60
C SER A 6 -48.16 11.40 -44.09
N VAL A 7 -46.84 11.37 -44.20
CA VAL A 7 -45.99 10.35 -43.56
C VAL A 7 -45.69 10.80 -42.14
N VAL A 8 -46.21 10.07 -41.16
CA VAL A 8 -45.85 10.22 -39.75
C VAL A 8 -44.57 9.42 -39.51
N LEU A 9 -43.45 10.12 -39.25
CA LEU A 9 -42.22 9.49 -38.77
C LEU A 9 -42.42 9.10 -37.30
N ALA A 10 -42.53 7.80 -37.03
CA ALA A 10 -42.45 7.28 -35.67
C ALA A 10 -40.98 7.28 -35.23
N LEU A 11 -40.60 8.17 -34.31
CA LEU A 11 -39.34 8.05 -33.57
C LEU A 11 -39.47 6.85 -32.62
N CYS A 12 -38.89 5.72 -32.98
CA CYS A 12 -38.57 4.67 -32.01
C CYS A 12 -37.43 5.17 -31.12
N LEU A 13 -37.78 5.64 -29.91
CA LEU A 13 -36.84 5.72 -28.79
C LEU A 13 -36.45 4.27 -28.43
N LEU A 14 -35.28 3.82 -28.90
CA LEU A 14 -34.65 2.62 -28.38
C LEU A 14 -34.30 2.91 -26.92
N ALA A 15 -35.05 2.32 -25.98
CA ALA A 15 -34.66 2.28 -24.58
C ALA A 15 -33.29 1.57 -24.51
N LEU A 16 -32.28 2.26 -23.99
CA LEU A 16 -31.01 1.62 -23.66
C LEU A 16 -31.31 0.46 -22.69
N PRO A 17 -30.70 -0.73 -22.87
CA PRO A 17 -30.89 -1.82 -21.92
C PRO A 17 -30.51 -1.32 -20.52
N GLU A 18 -31.43 -1.51 -19.57
CA GLU A 18 -31.22 -1.17 -18.17
C GLU A 18 -30.01 -1.99 -17.68
N MET A 19 -28.90 -1.31 -17.38
CA MET A 19 -27.70 -1.98 -16.90
C MET A 19 -28.00 -2.63 -15.55
N ALA A 20 -27.60 -3.90 -15.39
CA ALA A 20 -27.73 -4.60 -14.12
C ALA A 20 -26.96 -3.84 -13.02
N PRO A 21 -27.55 -3.65 -11.82
CA PRO A 21 -26.87 -3.02 -10.70
C PRO A 21 -25.68 -3.88 -10.22
N ALA A 22 -24.75 -3.26 -9.52
CA ALA A 22 -23.63 -3.98 -8.92
C ALA A 22 -24.14 -5.07 -7.96
N GLN A 23 -23.46 -6.21 -7.91
CA GLN A 23 -23.81 -7.26 -6.95
C GLN A 23 -23.46 -6.78 -5.55
N ALA A 24 -24.47 -6.53 -4.72
CA ALA A 24 -24.27 -6.17 -3.31
C ALA A 24 -24.01 -7.43 -2.47
N LEU A 25 -22.76 -7.92 -2.49
CA LEU A 25 -22.31 -9.04 -1.66
C LEU A 25 -21.85 -8.55 -0.28
N THR A 26 -22.11 -9.33 0.76
CA THR A 26 -21.39 -9.15 2.03
C THR A 26 -19.95 -9.66 1.90
N THR A 27 -19.09 -9.27 2.85
CA THR A 27 -17.70 -9.74 2.92
C THR A 27 -17.62 -11.27 2.92
N GLU A 28 -18.51 -11.94 3.67
CA GLU A 28 -18.56 -13.40 3.79
C GLU A 28 -19.06 -14.05 2.49
N GLN A 29 -20.02 -13.43 1.80
CA GLN A 29 -20.53 -13.94 0.52
C GLN A 29 -19.48 -13.85 -0.59
N ASP A 30 -18.74 -12.73 -0.68
CA ASP A 30 -17.64 -12.59 -1.64
C ASP A 30 -16.49 -13.55 -1.29
N HIS A 31 -16.14 -13.67 0.00
CA HIS A 31 -15.11 -14.62 0.45
C HIS A 31 -15.45 -16.06 0.10
N GLN A 32 -16.69 -16.48 0.35
CA GLN A 32 -17.18 -17.80 -0.04
C GLN A 32 -17.17 -17.96 -1.56
N ASN A 33 -17.57 -16.94 -2.33
CA ASN A 33 -17.51 -16.99 -3.79
C ASN A 33 -16.08 -17.22 -4.29
N MET A 34 -15.08 -16.55 -3.70
CA MET A 34 -13.68 -16.77 -4.06
C MET A 34 -13.21 -18.18 -3.69
N MET A 35 -13.59 -18.69 -2.51
CA MET A 35 -13.31 -20.08 -2.12
C MET A 35 -13.92 -21.08 -3.11
N ASP A 36 -15.17 -20.86 -3.54
CA ASP A 36 -15.85 -21.70 -4.52
C ASP A 36 -15.15 -21.69 -5.88
N GLN A 37 -14.72 -20.51 -6.37
CA GLN A 37 -13.95 -20.37 -7.61
C GLN A 37 -12.63 -21.15 -7.56
N LEU A 38 -12.00 -21.23 -6.39
CA LEU A 38 -10.73 -21.93 -6.17
C LEU A 38 -10.90 -23.41 -5.80
N GLY A 39 -12.13 -23.87 -5.56
CA GLY A 39 -12.41 -25.22 -5.06
C GLY A 39 -11.91 -25.46 -3.63
N ILE A 40 -11.80 -24.40 -2.82
CA ILE A 40 -11.37 -24.49 -1.42
C ILE A 40 -12.58 -24.73 -0.53
N GLN A 41 -12.57 -25.81 0.26
CA GLN A 41 -13.65 -26.14 1.19
C GLN A 41 -13.46 -25.49 2.56
N THR A 42 -12.22 -25.43 3.04
CA THR A 42 -11.88 -24.86 4.35
C THR A 42 -10.55 -24.14 4.28
N LEU A 43 -10.42 -23.08 5.09
CA LEU A 43 -9.18 -22.38 5.38
C LEU A 43 -8.78 -22.67 6.83
N ARG A 44 -7.48 -22.73 7.08
CA ARG A 44 -6.95 -22.75 8.45
C ARG A 44 -7.23 -21.38 9.10
N PRO A 45 -7.63 -21.35 10.37
CA PRO A 45 -7.84 -20.08 11.07
C PRO A 45 -6.51 -19.35 11.25
N GLY A 46 -6.54 -18.02 11.09
CA GLY A 46 -5.43 -17.16 11.51
C GLY A 46 -5.26 -17.21 13.04
N PRO A 47 -4.04 -16.96 13.55
CA PRO A 47 -3.82 -16.86 14.98
C PRO A 47 -4.62 -15.70 15.58
N ASN A 48 -4.92 -15.79 16.88
CA ASN A 48 -5.57 -14.71 17.60
C ASN A 48 -4.56 -13.61 18.00
N GLY A 49 -4.95 -12.35 17.84
CA GLY A 49 -4.15 -11.19 18.25
C GLY A 49 -4.12 -10.96 19.76
N ASP A 50 -5.07 -11.52 20.52
CA ASP A 50 -5.02 -11.50 21.98
C ASP A 50 -4.01 -12.54 22.47
N GLU A 51 -2.89 -12.08 23.05
CA GLU A 51 -1.82 -12.94 23.61
C GLU A 51 -2.30 -13.89 24.72
N LYS A 52 -3.52 -13.69 25.25
CA LYS A 52 -4.11 -14.55 26.28
C LYS A 52 -5.03 -15.63 25.72
N ALA A 53 -5.37 -15.57 24.43
CA ALA A 53 -6.25 -16.55 23.81
C ALA A 53 -5.54 -17.90 23.63
N PRO A 54 -6.22 -19.06 23.74
CA PRO A 54 -5.58 -20.36 23.57
C PRO A 54 -4.92 -20.58 22.20
N ASP A 55 -5.39 -19.88 21.17
CA ASP A 55 -4.95 -19.89 19.78
C ASP A 55 -4.19 -18.61 19.40
N HIS A 56 -3.57 -17.94 20.38
CA HIS A 56 -2.77 -16.74 20.16
C HIS A 56 -1.59 -16.98 19.20
N ALA A 57 -1.12 -15.92 18.54
CA ALA A 57 0.05 -15.98 17.68
C ALA A 57 1.33 -16.43 18.40
N ASN A 58 2.25 -17.08 17.68
CA ASN A 58 3.57 -17.38 18.23
C ASN A 58 4.36 -16.08 18.47
N TYR A 59 5.01 -15.98 19.63
CA TYR A 59 5.95 -14.91 19.97
C TYR A 59 7.28 -15.45 20.52
N ASP A 60 7.53 -16.75 20.30
CA ASP A 60 8.77 -17.44 20.65
C ASP A 60 9.65 -17.56 19.40
N GLU A 61 10.78 -16.85 19.40
CA GLU A 61 11.71 -16.82 18.26
C GLU A 61 12.25 -18.22 17.91
N ALA A 62 12.36 -19.12 18.89
CA ALA A 62 12.81 -20.50 18.64
C ALA A 62 11.83 -21.30 17.77
N LYS A 63 10.58 -20.84 17.64
CA LYS A 63 9.52 -21.46 16.83
C LYS A 63 9.16 -20.62 15.59
N ALA A 64 9.86 -19.51 15.37
CA ALA A 64 9.50 -18.53 14.35
C ALA A 64 9.87 -18.92 12.92
N ASN A 65 10.69 -19.95 12.73
CA ASN A 65 11.23 -20.33 11.42
C ASN A 65 10.84 -21.77 11.00
N PRO A 66 9.54 -22.10 10.84
CA PRO A 66 9.13 -23.42 10.36
C PRO A 66 9.56 -23.69 8.91
N TYR A 67 9.75 -22.63 8.11
CA TYR A 67 10.22 -22.69 6.72
C TYR A 67 11.52 -21.87 6.58
N PRO A 68 12.68 -22.38 7.04
CA PRO A 68 13.91 -21.61 7.18
C PRO A 68 14.60 -21.27 5.84
N ASP A 69 14.24 -21.96 4.77
CA ASP A 69 14.81 -21.76 3.44
C ASP A 69 13.89 -20.88 2.58
N TRP A 70 14.34 -19.66 2.31
CA TRP A 70 13.63 -18.68 1.50
C TRP A 70 14.02 -18.80 0.03
N PRO A 71 13.13 -18.41 -0.92
CA PRO A 71 13.48 -18.34 -2.34
C PRO A 71 14.76 -17.52 -2.57
N ASP A 72 15.72 -18.09 -3.31
CA ASP A 72 16.98 -17.39 -3.58
C ASP A 72 16.75 -16.25 -4.59
N ILE A 73 16.83 -15.02 -4.09
CA ILE A 73 16.53 -13.79 -4.82
C ILE A 73 17.37 -13.60 -6.10
N LEU A 74 18.56 -14.21 -6.18
CA LEU A 74 19.44 -14.18 -7.35
C LEU A 74 19.51 -15.53 -8.09
N THR A 75 18.42 -16.29 -8.08
CA THR A 75 18.25 -17.51 -8.89
C THR A 75 16.95 -17.43 -9.69
N LEU A 76 17.04 -17.60 -11.00
CA LEU A 76 15.87 -17.71 -11.88
C LEU A 76 15.08 -18.99 -11.59
N SER A 77 13.80 -19.03 -11.95
CA SER A 77 12.96 -20.22 -11.75
C SER A 77 13.49 -21.49 -12.43
N ASN A 78 14.33 -21.35 -13.45
CA ASN A 78 15.01 -22.47 -14.12
C ASN A 78 16.32 -22.93 -13.44
N GLY A 79 16.67 -22.35 -12.29
CA GLY A 79 17.88 -22.67 -11.52
C GLY A 79 19.14 -21.89 -11.91
N GLN A 80 19.12 -21.08 -12.97
CA GLN A 80 20.28 -20.27 -13.37
C GLN A 80 20.51 -19.10 -12.40
N LYS A 81 21.78 -18.82 -12.09
CA LYS A 81 22.15 -17.70 -11.23
C LYS A 81 22.05 -16.36 -11.96
N VAL A 82 21.53 -15.36 -11.26
CA VAL A 82 21.48 -13.95 -11.67
C VAL A 82 22.79 -13.31 -11.23
N THR A 83 23.65 -12.97 -12.19
CA THR A 83 25.00 -12.45 -11.89
C THR A 83 25.24 -11.06 -12.46
N THR A 84 24.33 -10.57 -13.31
CA THR A 84 24.45 -9.26 -13.97
C THR A 84 23.23 -8.39 -13.73
N VAL A 85 23.42 -7.07 -13.82
CA VAL A 85 22.35 -6.07 -13.84
C VAL A 85 21.31 -6.38 -14.92
N ASN A 86 21.75 -6.85 -16.08
CA ASN A 86 20.85 -7.18 -17.19
C ASN A 86 19.99 -8.41 -16.88
N ASP A 87 20.53 -9.45 -16.24
CA ASP A 87 19.75 -10.61 -15.80
C ASP A 87 18.68 -10.22 -14.78
N TRP A 88 18.98 -9.28 -13.88
CA TRP A 88 17.99 -8.77 -12.94
C TRP A 88 16.82 -8.12 -13.67
N TRP A 89 17.10 -7.10 -14.49
CA TRP A 89 16.05 -6.30 -15.12
C TRP A 89 15.24 -7.05 -16.19
N GLN A 90 15.90 -7.90 -16.98
CA GLN A 90 15.26 -8.55 -18.12
C GLN A 90 14.66 -9.92 -17.78
N LYS A 91 15.03 -10.53 -16.65
CA LYS A 91 14.60 -11.90 -16.31
C LYS A 91 14.08 -12.01 -14.88
N ARG A 92 14.93 -11.81 -13.87
CA ARG A 92 14.56 -12.15 -12.48
C ARG A 92 13.51 -11.23 -11.89
N ARG A 93 13.64 -9.92 -12.10
CA ARG A 93 12.67 -8.94 -11.61
C ARG A 93 11.27 -9.19 -12.23
N PRO A 94 11.13 -9.39 -13.56
CA PRO A 94 9.87 -9.82 -14.15
C PRO A 94 9.30 -11.13 -13.59
N GLU A 95 10.13 -12.17 -13.37
CA GLU A 95 9.67 -13.44 -12.77
C GLU A 95 9.07 -13.25 -11.36
N ILE A 96 9.77 -12.48 -10.51
CA ILE A 96 9.30 -12.17 -9.16
C ILE A 96 8.01 -11.35 -9.21
N ALA A 97 7.97 -10.30 -10.04
CA ALA A 97 6.80 -9.44 -10.19
C ALA A 97 5.56 -10.23 -10.65
N GLU A 98 5.70 -11.10 -11.65
CA GLU A 98 4.63 -11.97 -12.14
C GLU A 98 4.17 -12.96 -11.06
N ALA A 99 5.07 -13.49 -10.23
CA ALA A 99 4.68 -14.35 -9.11
C ALA A 99 3.86 -13.58 -8.04
N PHE A 100 4.25 -12.35 -7.70
CA PHE A 100 3.45 -11.50 -6.80
C PHE A 100 2.10 -11.12 -7.42
N GLU A 101 2.06 -10.72 -8.69
CA GLU A 101 0.82 -10.37 -9.37
C GLU A 101 -0.12 -11.57 -9.49
N ARG A 102 0.39 -12.77 -9.74
CA ARG A 102 -0.44 -13.97 -9.86
C ARG A 102 -0.96 -14.48 -8.52
N GLU A 103 -0.09 -14.52 -7.51
CA GLU A 103 -0.34 -15.32 -6.30
C GLU A 103 -0.59 -14.49 -5.03
N VAL A 104 -0.22 -13.21 -5.00
CA VAL A 104 -0.18 -12.42 -3.76
C VAL A 104 -1.03 -11.16 -3.85
N VAL A 105 -0.73 -10.23 -4.76
CA VAL A 105 -1.35 -8.89 -4.79
C VAL A 105 -2.36 -8.71 -5.92
N GLY A 106 -2.30 -9.57 -6.94
CA GLY A 106 -3.23 -9.58 -8.07
C GLY A 106 -2.82 -8.63 -9.19
N ARG A 107 -3.40 -8.82 -10.38
CA ARG A 107 -3.11 -8.05 -11.59
C ARG A 107 -3.97 -6.80 -11.66
N VAL A 108 -3.35 -5.70 -12.07
CA VAL A 108 -4.08 -4.50 -12.51
C VAL A 108 -4.66 -4.81 -13.89
N PRO A 109 -5.97 -4.66 -14.12
CA PRO A 109 -6.56 -4.84 -15.44
C PRO A 109 -5.94 -3.88 -16.48
N ALA A 110 -5.85 -4.31 -17.73
CA ALA A 110 -5.23 -3.49 -18.79
C ALA A 110 -6.10 -2.29 -19.22
N ASP A 111 -7.40 -2.33 -18.90
CA ASP A 111 -8.44 -1.40 -19.31
C ASP A 111 -8.98 -0.56 -18.15
N VAL A 112 -8.18 -0.34 -17.10
CA VAL A 112 -8.57 0.58 -16.02
C VAL A 112 -8.84 1.98 -16.62
N PRO A 113 -10.02 2.58 -16.35
CA PRO A 113 -10.39 3.84 -16.97
C PRO A 113 -9.48 5.01 -16.58
N ALA A 114 -9.47 6.05 -17.43
CA ALA A 114 -8.70 7.26 -17.20
C ALA A 114 -9.26 8.08 -16.02
N VAL A 115 -8.39 8.86 -15.39
CA VAL A 115 -8.75 9.74 -14.26
C VAL A 115 -8.65 11.21 -14.68
N THR A 116 -9.72 11.97 -14.43
CA THR A 116 -9.77 13.42 -14.63
C THR A 116 -9.69 14.13 -13.29
N TRP A 117 -8.71 15.02 -13.15
CA TRP A 117 -8.44 15.72 -11.90
C TRP A 117 -9.02 17.13 -11.88
N ARG A 118 -9.53 17.53 -10.72
CA ARG A 118 -9.87 18.92 -10.40
C ARG A 118 -9.42 19.29 -9.00
N VAL A 119 -9.12 20.58 -8.81
CA VAL A 119 -8.97 21.17 -7.48
C VAL A 119 -10.36 21.54 -6.98
N ALA A 120 -10.84 20.85 -5.95
CA ALA A 120 -12.16 21.09 -5.37
C ALA A 120 -12.18 22.33 -4.48
N GLU A 121 -11.12 22.53 -3.70
CA GLU A 121 -10.96 23.62 -2.75
C GLU A 121 -9.47 23.90 -2.57
N SER A 122 -9.12 25.14 -2.24
CA SER A 122 -7.74 25.50 -1.88
C SER A 122 -7.74 26.66 -0.90
N GLU A 123 -7.01 26.51 0.20
CA GLU A 123 -6.89 27.53 1.24
C GLU A 123 -5.42 27.73 1.65
N ALA A 124 -5.11 28.96 2.08
CA ALA A 124 -3.84 29.27 2.73
C ALA A 124 -4.02 29.20 4.25
N GLU A 125 -3.16 28.46 4.92
CA GLU A 125 -3.20 28.23 6.37
C GLU A 125 -1.81 28.40 6.99
N THR A 126 -1.75 28.47 8.31
CA THR A 126 -0.50 28.39 9.06
C THR A 126 -0.52 27.15 9.95
N LEU A 127 0.32 26.16 9.61
CA LEU A 127 0.49 24.95 10.40
C LEU A 127 1.71 25.09 11.32
N GLN A 128 1.45 25.26 12.62
CA GLN A 128 2.49 25.39 13.66
C GLN A 128 3.61 26.38 13.29
N GLY A 129 3.22 27.56 12.78
CA GLY A 129 4.16 28.62 12.38
C GLY A 129 4.69 28.52 10.94
N THR A 130 4.34 27.49 10.19
CA THR A 130 4.68 27.35 8.76
C THR A 130 3.49 27.73 7.90
N ASP A 131 3.65 28.74 7.03
CA ASP A 131 2.64 29.10 6.05
C ASP A 131 2.54 28.00 4.98
N ILE A 132 1.34 27.47 4.75
CA ILE A 132 1.06 26.41 3.78
C ILE A 132 -0.11 26.78 2.86
N VAL A 133 -0.18 26.11 1.72
CA VAL A 133 -1.36 26.05 0.86
C VAL A 133 -1.84 24.60 0.84
N ALA A 134 -3.08 24.37 1.27
CA ALA A 134 -3.73 23.07 1.23
C ALA A 134 -4.79 23.08 0.12
N SER A 135 -4.66 22.16 -0.84
CA SER A 135 -5.57 22.01 -1.97
C SER A 135 -6.20 20.62 -1.96
N ARG A 136 -7.53 20.56 -1.83
CA ARG A 136 -8.26 19.29 -1.97
C ARG A 136 -8.38 18.92 -3.44
N LEU A 137 -7.86 17.75 -3.79
CA LEU A 137 -7.83 17.19 -5.12
C LEU A 137 -8.87 16.08 -5.22
N VAL A 138 -9.65 16.10 -6.31
CA VAL A 138 -10.60 15.02 -6.63
C VAL A 138 -10.26 14.50 -8.03
N GLY A 139 -9.83 13.25 -8.09
CA GLY A 139 -9.60 12.50 -9.32
C GLY A 139 -10.81 11.63 -9.64
N HIS A 140 -11.64 12.06 -10.58
CA HIS A 140 -12.80 11.29 -11.01
C HIS A 140 -12.39 10.24 -12.04
N VAL A 141 -12.68 8.97 -11.75
CA VAL A 141 -12.44 7.86 -12.69
C VAL A 141 -13.58 7.82 -13.71
N ASP A 142 -13.25 7.78 -15.00
CA ASP A 142 -14.26 7.62 -16.06
C ASP A 142 -15.07 6.33 -15.85
N ASN A 143 -16.36 6.50 -15.57
CA ASN A 143 -17.29 5.39 -15.37
C ASN A 143 -18.29 5.23 -16.52
N SER A 144 -18.05 5.83 -17.69
CA SER A 144 -18.95 5.75 -18.84
C SER A 144 -19.27 4.31 -19.28
N ALA A 145 -18.32 3.38 -19.10
CA ALA A 145 -18.50 1.97 -19.38
C ALA A 145 -19.40 1.24 -18.36
N TYR A 146 -19.56 1.79 -17.15
CA TYR A 146 -20.44 1.26 -16.11
C TYR A 146 -20.90 2.35 -15.12
N PRO A 147 -21.86 3.24 -15.51
CA PRO A 147 -22.22 4.43 -14.71
C PRO A 147 -22.85 4.15 -13.35
N ALA A 148 -23.21 2.89 -13.05
CA ALA A 148 -23.79 2.49 -11.77
C ALA A 148 -22.78 2.58 -10.61
N ILE A 149 -21.47 2.60 -10.89
CA ILE A 149 -20.42 2.80 -9.90
C ILE A 149 -19.69 4.09 -10.25
N SER A 150 -19.62 5.03 -9.30
CA SER A 150 -18.83 6.26 -9.42
C SER A 150 -17.65 6.17 -8.46
N VAL A 151 -16.46 6.52 -8.92
CA VAL A 151 -15.22 6.41 -8.14
C VAL A 151 -14.48 7.74 -8.17
N ASP A 152 -14.20 8.28 -6.99
CA ASP A 152 -13.40 9.48 -6.81
C ASP A 152 -12.17 9.16 -5.94
N ILE A 153 -10.99 9.51 -6.45
CA ILE A 153 -9.75 9.52 -5.68
C ILE A 153 -9.69 10.84 -4.91
N ASP A 154 -9.76 10.77 -3.59
CA ASP A 154 -9.74 11.93 -2.69
C ASP A 154 -8.34 12.08 -2.08
N ALA A 155 -7.74 13.24 -2.33
CA ALA A 155 -6.42 13.56 -1.82
C ALA A 155 -6.34 15.04 -1.42
N VAL A 156 -5.40 15.38 -0.53
CA VAL A 156 -5.06 16.78 -0.23
C VAL A 156 -3.59 17.00 -0.47
N LEU A 157 -3.26 17.93 -1.37
CA LEU A 157 -1.89 18.41 -1.59
C LEU A 157 -1.63 19.59 -0.66
N ILE A 158 -0.62 19.46 0.19
CA ILE A 158 -0.15 20.48 1.11
C ILE A 158 1.25 20.88 0.66
N LEU A 159 1.44 22.18 0.38
CA LEU A 159 2.72 22.75 0.00
C LEU A 159 3.08 23.90 0.92
N PRO A 160 4.37 24.12 1.22
CA PRO A 160 4.81 25.37 1.83
C PRO A 160 4.37 26.55 0.94
N ALA A 161 3.79 27.60 1.53
CA ALA A 161 3.24 28.73 0.76
C ALA A 161 4.34 29.54 0.03
N LYS A 162 5.59 29.40 0.47
CA LYS A 162 6.76 30.09 -0.08
C LYS A 162 7.85 29.07 -0.37
N THR A 163 7.84 28.48 -1.56
CA THR A 163 8.94 27.62 -2.02
C THR A 163 9.89 28.42 -2.92
N LYS A 164 11.20 28.21 -2.75
CA LYS A 164 12.23 28.83 -3.61
C LYS A 164 12.48 28.03 -4.90
N ALA A 165 12.05 26.77 -4.91
CA ALA A 165 12.15 25.81 -6.00
C ALA A 165 10.96 24.84 -5.90
N PRO A 166 10.66 24.05 -6.94
CA PRO A 166 9.67 22.97 -6.84
C PRO A 166 9.97 22.07 -5.63
N ALA A 167 8.94 21.70 -4.86
CA ALA A 167 9.12 20.95 -3.62
C ALA A 167 9.13 19.43 -3.88
N PRO A 168 10.03 18.64 -3.29
CA PRO A 168 9.88 17.20 -3.25
C PRO A 168 8.61 16.85 -2.48
N VAL A 169 7.91 15.79 -2.88
CA VAL A 169 6.59 15.46 -2.34
C VAL A 169 6.60 14.06 -1.76
N LEU A 170 6.10 13.90 -0.53
CA LEU A 170 5.78 12.59 0.03
C LEU A 170 4.27 12.34 -0.06
N VAL A 171 3.87 11.34 -0.84
CA VAL A 171 2.49 10.84 -0.86
C VAL A 171 2.30 9.92 0.34
N MET A 172 1.37 10.24 1.23
CA MET A 172 1.10 9.51 2.47
C MET A 172 -0.29 8.90 2.39
N PHE A 173 -0.37 7.58 2.50
CA PHE A 173 -1.65 6.91 2.63
C PHE A 173 -2.26 7.17 4.02
N ASN A 174 -3.50 7.64 4.04
CA ASN A 174 -4.16 8.12 5.25
C ASN A 174 -5.41 7.33 5.61
N TRP A 175 -5.68 7.26 6.91
CA TRP A 175 -6.92 6.74 7.44
C TRP A 175 -8.05 7.74 7.24
N GLY A 176 -8.94 7.44 6.29
CA GLY A 176 -10.10 8.27 5.99
C GLY A 176 -9.77 9.59 5.28
N PRO A 177 -10.79 10.46 5.10
CA PRO A 177 -10.62 11.71 4.40
C PRO A 177 -9.69 12.64 5.18
N ALA A 178 -8.82 13.32 4.45
CA ALA A 178 -7.99 14.36 5.03
C ALA A 178 -8.88 15.49 5.56
N GLN A 179 -8.62 15.96 6.79
CA GLN A 179 -9.33 17.09 7.38
C GLN A 179 -8.73 18.43 6.96
N PHE A 180 -8.27 18.54 5.71
CA PHE A 180 -7.65 19.76 5.17
C PHE A 180 -8.36 20.22 3.88
N PRO A 181 -8.64 21.53 3.71
CA PRO A 181 -8.51 22.58 4.72
C PRO A 181 -9.27 22.28 6.02
N ALA A 182 -8.76 22.79 7.15
CA ALA A 182 -9.32 22.45 8.45
C ALA A 182 -10.82 22.78 8.48
N PRO A 183 -11.73 21.82 8.79
CA PRO A 183 -13.14 22.11 8.79
C PRO A 183 -13.44 23.17 9.85
N LYS A 184 -14.20 24.21 9.47
CA LYS A 184 -14.57 25.34 10.35
C LYS A 184 -15.26 24.89 11.64
N VAL A 185 -15.85 23.70 11.64
CA VAL A 185 -16.41 23.02 12.81
C VAL A 185 -15.77 21.62 12.87
N PRO A 186 -15.11 21.24 13.98
CA PRO A 186 -14.58 19.90 14.15
C PRO A 186 -15.70 18.86 13.99
N PRO A 187 -15.49 17.78 13.21
CA PRO A 187 -16.48 16.73 13.10
C PRO A 187 -16.73 16.10 14.47
N ALA A 188 -18.00 15.87 14.82
CA ALA A 188 -18.35 15.16 16.04
C ALA A 188 -17.82 13.71 15.94
N PRO A 189 -17.21 13.16 17.01
CA PRO A 189 -16.81 11.77 17.00
C PRO A 189 -18.04 10.87 16.73
N PRO A 190 -17.90 9.78 15.97
CA PRO A 190 -19.01 8.86 15.73
C PRO A 190 -19.53 8.35 17.08
N LYS A 191 -20.84 8.45 17.30
CA LYS A 191 -21.46 8.21 18.62
C LYS A 191 -21.33 6.77 19.11
N ASP A 192 -21.07 5.82 18.20
CA ASP A 192 -21.02 4.38 18.47
C ASP A 192 -19.62 3.78 18.23
N LEU A 193 -18.58 4.61 18.12
CA LEU A 193 -17.23 4.11 17.93
C LEU A 193 -16.71 3.48 19.22
N ASP A 194 -16.18 2.25 19.13
CA ASP A 194 -15.52 1.59 20.25
C ASP A 194 -14.43 2.50 20.86
N PRO A 195 -14.36 2.66 22.20
CA PRO A 195 -13.42 3.57 22.83
C PRO A 195 -11.94 3.31 22.51
N ARG A 196 -11.55 2.04 22.29
CA ARG A 196 -10.16 1.71 21.90
C ARG A 196 -9.90 2.15 20.46
N MET A 197 -10.85 1.91 19.56
CA MET A 197 -10.77 2.39 18.18
C MET A 197 -10.73 3.93 18.12
N ALA A 198 -11.55 4.61 18.94
CA ALA A 198 -11.53 6.06 19.04
C ALA A 198 -10.17 6.61 19.52
N GLY A 199 -9.59 6.00 20.55
CA GLY A 199 -8.26 6.36 21.05
C GLY A 199 -7.16 6.14 20.01
N PHE A 200 -7.21 5.02 19.29
CA PHE A 200 -6.29 4.72 18.20
C PHE A 200 -6.37 5.77 17.07
N LEU A 201 -7.57 6.09 16.59
CA LEU A 201 -7.76 7.08 15.52
C LEU A 201 -7.27 8.47 15.95
N ALA A 202 -7.52 8.88 17.19
CA ALA A 202 -7.04 10.16 17.70
C ALA A 202 -5.49 10.21 17.75
N ALA A 203 -4.85 9.13 18.21
CA ALA A 203 -3.39 9.02 18.23
C ALA A 203 -2.80 9.03 16.81
N ALA A 204 -3.41 8.29 15.88
CA ALA A 204 -3.02 8.26 14.48
C ALA A 204 -3.14 9.65 13.83
N GLN A 205 -4.24 10.36 14.11
CA GLN A 205 -4.46 11.71 13.59
C GLN A 205 -3.43 12.71 14.14
N ALA A 206 -3.14 12.66 15.45
CA ALA A 206 -2.13 13.52 16.06
C ALA A 206 -0.73 13.24 15.47
N ALA A 207 -0.38 11.97 15.30
CA ALA A 207 0.86 11.58 14.66
C ALA A 207 0.93 12.06 13.20
N ASN A 208 -0.16 11.96 12.43
CA ASN A 208 -0.20 12.46 11.05
C ASN A 208 0.07 13.98 10.99
N LEU A 209 -0.53 14.76 11.88
CA LEU A 209 -0.30 16.21 11.94
C LEU A 209 1.17 16.56 12.21
N ASP A 210 1.81 15.80 13.10
CA ASP A 210 3.24 15.93 13.41
C ASP A 210 4.11 15.58 12.18
N ARG A 211 3.82 14.47 11.48
CA ARG A 211 4.53 14.10 10.23
C ARG A 211 4.44 15.20 9.17
N ILE A 212 3.23 15.71 8.94
CA ILE A 212 2.97 16.78 7.97
C ILE A 212 3.75 18.02 8.35
N HIS A 213 3.70 18.44 9.61
CA HIS A 213 4.40 19.63 10.09
C HIS A 213 5.92 19.52 9.87
N GLN A 214 6.54 18.41 10.27
CA GLN A 214 7.97 18.19 10.08
C GLN A 214 8.38 18.30 8.60
N LEU A 215 7.60 17.70 7.68
CA LEU A 215 7.85 17.75 6.25
C LEU A 215 7.73 19.18 5.68
N VAL A 216 6.61 19.87 5.94
CA VAL A 216 6.40 21.22 5.38
C VAL A 216 7.34 22.26 5.98
N ALA A 217 7.74 22.11 7.25
CA ALA A 217 8.70 22.98 7.90
C ALA A 217 10.10 22.86 7.27
N ASP A 218 10.46 21.68 6.76
CA ASP A 218 11.69 21.46 6.02
C ASP A 218 11.60 21.95 4.55
N GLY A 219 10.40 22.12 4.03
CA GLY A 219 10.14 22.58 2.67
C GLY A 219 9.67 21.48 1.71
N TRP A 220 9.30 20.31 2.23
CA TRP A 220 8.64 19.26 1.47
C TRP A 220 7.16 19.59 1.23
N GLY A 221 6.65 19.11 0.11
CA GLY A 221 5.22 18.91 -0.08
C GLY A 221 4.74 17.59 0.49
N VAL A 222 3.46 17.53 0.83
CA VAL A 222 2.79 16.33 1.32
C VAL A 222 1.52 16.11 0.52
N VAL A 223 1.25 14.86 0.13
CA VAL A 223 -0.11 14.48 -0.29
C VAL A 223 -0.70 13.53 0.74
N ILE A 224 -1.83 13.90 1.31
CA ILE A 224 -2.64 13.00 2.13
C ILE A 224 -3.62 12.30 1.19
N LEU A 225 -3.41 11.02 0.90
CA LEU A 225 -4.24 10.22 -0.01
C LEU A 225 -5.14 9.29 0.80
N ASN A 226 -6.46 9.35 0.58
CA ASN A 226 -7.43 8.44 1.21
C ASN A 226 -7.63 7.19 0.33
N PRO A 227 -7.08 6.02 0.70
CA PRO A 227 -7.16 4.82 -0.14
C PRO A 227 -8.59 4.28 -0.26
N THR A 228 -9.37 4.49 0.80
CA THR A 228 -10.76 4.01 0.90
C THR A 228 -11.76 4.85 0.11
N SER A 229 -11.36 5.99 -0.44
CA SER A 229 -12.24 6.76 -1.33
C SER A 229 -12.45 6.06 -2.68
N TYR A 230 -11.49 5.24 -3.12
CA TYR A 230 -11.54 4.54 -4.39
C TYR A 230 -11.49 3.03 -4.27
N GLN A 231 -11.01 2.45 -3.16
CA GLN A 231 -11.24 1.03 -2.87
C GLN A 231 -11.41 0.80 -1.37
N ALA A 232 -12.59 0.31 -0.98
CA ALA A 232 -12.91 0.10 0.44
C ALA A 232 -12.03 -0.98 1.08
N ASP A 233 -11.88 -0.86 2.40
CA ASP A 233 -11.08 -1.76 3.22
C ASP A 233 -11.95 -2.87 3.84
N ASN A 234 -12.64 -3.63 2.98
CA ASN A 234 -13.40 -4.83 3.33
C ASN A 234 -13.77 -5.63 2.06
N GLY A 235 -14.16 -6.89 2.24
CA GLY A 235 -14.63 -7.76 1.15
C GLY A 235 -15.91 -7.27 0.47
N ALA A 236 -16.87 -6.74 1.22
CA ALA A 236 -18.13 -6.22 0.66
C ALA A 236 -17.93 -5.08 -0.38
N GLY A 237 -16.80 -4.38 -0.30
CA GLY A 237 -16.42 -3.33 -1.23
C GLY A 237 -15.74 -3.81 -2.50
N LEU A 238 -15.44 -5.11 -2.67
CA LEU A 238 -14.75 -5.63 -3.86
C LEU A 238 -15.60 -5.59 -5.13
N THR A 239 -16.94 -5.60 -5.00
CA THR A 239 -17.87 -5.36 -6.12
C THR A 239 -18.23 -3.87 -6.29
N GLN A 240 -17.57 -2.99 -5.53
CA GLN A 240 -17.67 -1.53 -5.59
C GLN A 240 -16.27 -0.92 -5.75
N GLY A 241 -16.16 0.41 -5.69
CA GLY A 241 -14.89 1.10 -5.87
C GLY A 241 -14.29 0.85 -7.25
N ILE A 242 -12.98 1.03 -7.38
CA ILE A 242 -12.27 0.86 -8.65
C ILE A 242 -12.27 -0.62 -9.11
N ILE A 243 -12.13 -1.56 -8.18
CA ILE A 243 -12.18 -3.00 -8.50
C ILE A 243 -13.55 -3.34 -9.08
N GLY A 244 -14.62 -2.94 -8.38
CA GLY A 244 -15.99 -3.15 -8.83
C GLY A 244 -16.31 -2.42 -10.13
N LEU A 245 -15.82 -1.19 -10.32
CA LEU A 245 -16.02 -0.44 -11.56
C LEU A 245 -15.45 -1.19 -12.76
N VAL A 246 -14.20 -1.64 -12.66
CA VAL A 246 -13.54 -2.38 -13.76
C VAL A 246 -14.19 -3.74 -14.00
N ASN A 247 -14.65 -4.40 -12.93
CA ASN A 247 -15.38 -5.66 -13.02
C ASN A 247 -16.89 -5.49 -13.27
N LYS A 248 -17.38 -4.28 -13.54
CA LYS A 248 -18.80 -3.99 -13.79
C LYS A 248 -19.73 -4.55 -12.70
N GLY A 249 -19.31 -4.36 -11.45
CA GLY A 249 -20.01 -4.81 -10.25
C GLY A 249 -20.02 -6.32 -10.02
N GLN A 250 -19.23 -7.10 -10.78
CA GLN A 250 -19.11 -8.55 -10.61
C GLN A 250 -17.98 -8.90 -9.62
N PRO A 251 -18.05 -10.08 -8.96
CA PRO A 251 -16.95 -10.59 -8.14
C PRO A 251 -15.64 -10.70 -8.94
N ARG A 252 -14.52 -10.54 -8.23
CA ARG A 252 -13.19 -10.70 -8.79
C ARG A 252 -12.93 -12.14 -9.25
N LYS A 253 -12.07 -12.29 -10.25
CA LYS A 253 -11.39 -13.56 -10.57
C LYS A 253 -10.21 -13.78 -9.61
N PRO A 254 -9.69 -15.02 -9.49
CA PRO A 254 -8.64 -15.31 -8.52
C PRO A 254 -7.36 -14.50 -8.67
N ASP A 255 -7.02 -14.07 -9.88
CA ASP A 255 -5.80 -13.31 -10.15
C ASP A 255 -6.02 -11.80 -10.35
N ASP A 256 -7.23 -11.30 -10.16
CA ASP A 256 -7.49 -9.86 -10.12
C ASP A 256 -6.86 -9.23 -8.86
N TRP A 257 -6.36 -8.00 -8.99
CA TRP A 257 -5.86 -7.17 -7.88
C TRP A 257 -6.72 -7.17 -6.62
N GLY A 258 -6.07 -7.24 -5.46
CA GLY A 258 -6.67 -6.90 -4.17
C GLY A 258 -6.60 -5.41 -3.86
N ALA A 259 -7.12 -5.03 -2.69
CA ALA A 259 -7.13 -3.65 -2.24
C ALA A 259 -5.72 -3.05 -2.12
N LEU A 260 -4.69 -3.82 -1.71
CA LEU A 260 -3.32 -3.30 -1.65
C LEU A 260 -2.81 -2.83 -3.02
N ARG A 261 -3.09 -3.60 -4.08
CA ARG A 261 -2.68 -3.28 -5.44
C ARG A 261 -3.55 -2.20 -6.06
N ALA A 262 -4.84 -2.14 -5.73
CA ALA A 262 -5.72 -1.03 -6.09
C ALA A 262 -5.27 0.27 -5.42
N TRP A 263 -4.90 0.24 -4.14
CA TRP A 263 -4.34 1.38 -3.41
C TRP A 263 -3.03 1.89 -4.02
N ALA A 264 -2.14 0.97 -4.41
CA ALA A 264 -0.95 1.31 -5.15
C ALA A 264 -1.24 1.97 -6.52
N TRP A 265 -2.26 1.49 -7.24
CA TRP A 265 -2.71 2.12 -8.49
C TRP A 265 -3.22 3.55 -8.26
N GLY A 266 -4.01 3.78 -7.21
CA GLY A 266 -4.51 5.12 -6.87
C GLY A 266 -3.37 6.11 -6.55
N ALA A 267 -2.33 5.65 -5.85
CA ALA A 267 -1.11 6.45 -5.66
C ALA A 267 -0.43 6.79 -7.00
N GLY A 268 -0.37 5.83 -7.95
CA GLY A 268 0.13 6.09 -9.30
C GLY A 268 -0.68 7.16 -10.07
N GLN A 269 -1.99 7.24 -9.86
CA GLN A 269 -2.83 8.30 -10.45
C GLN A 269 -2.56 9.67 -9.84
N VAL A 270 -2.29 9.72 -8.52
CA VAL A 270 -1.84 10.94 -7.85
C VAL A 270 -0.47 11.38 -8.39
N PHE A 271 0.45 10.44 -8.58
CA PHE A 271 1.76 10.72 -9.18
C PHE A 271 1.61 11.40 -10.55
N ASP A 272 0.74 10.87 -11.42
CA ASP A 272 0.46 11.46 -12.72
C ASP A 272 0.00 12.91 -12.61
N TYR A 273 -0.95 13.19 -11.70
CA TYR A 273 -1.41 14.55 -11.45
C TYR A 273 -0.29 15.47 -10.95
N LEU A 274 0.50 15.03 -9.97
CA LEU A 274 1.61 15.80 -9.40
C LEU A 274 2.63 16.20 -10.48
N THR A 275 2.89 15.34 -11.47
CA THR A 275 3.82 15.67 -12.56
C THR A 275 3.30 16.77 -13.50
N THR A 276 2.04 17.16 -13.41
CA THR A 276 1.48 18.32 -14.13
C THR A 276 1.74 19.65 -13.42
N ARG A 277 2.12 19.61 -12.13
CA ARG A 277 2.25 20.79 -11.28
C ARG A 277 3.65 21.40 -11.37
N PRO A 278 3.81 22.68 -11.76
CA PRO A 278 5.13 23.32 -11.81
C PRO A 278 5.77 23.52 -10.42
N GLU A 279 4.97 23.54 -9.36
CA GLU A 279 5.41 23.71 -7.97
C GLU A 279 5.93 22.41 -7.32
N VAL A 280 5.82 21.26 -8.01
CA VAL A 280 6.27 19.95 -7.52
C VAL A 280 7.58 19.55 -8.20
N ASP A 281 8.54 19.09 -7.41
CA ASP A 281 9.74 18.42 -7.92
C ASP A 281 9.38 17.00 -8.39
N LYS A 282 9.20 16.89 -9.69
CA LYS A 282 8.73 15.67 -10.36
C LYS A 282 9.75 14.53 -10.31
N ALA A 283 11.02 14.82 -10.03
CA ALA A 283 12.06 13.81 -9.89
C ALA A 283 12.06 13.18 -8.49
N HIS A 284 11.44 13.84 -7.51
CA HIS A 284 11.53 13.51 -6.10
C HIS A 284 10.15 13.39 -5.45
N ILE A 285 9.34 12.48 -5.99
CA ILE A 285 8.06 12.08 -5.41
C ILE A 285 8.22 10.73 -4.72
N GLY A 286 7.93 10.66 -3.42
CA GLY A 286 7.97 9.45 -2.62
C GLY A 286 6.59 8.95 -2.19
N ILE A 287 6.55 7.78 -1.57
CA ILE A 287 5.36 7.15 -1.00
C ILE A 287 5.60 6.75 0.46
N GLU A 288 4.62 6.91 1.32
CA GLU A 288 4.63 6.53 2.73
C GLU A 288 3.33 5.84 3.13
N GLY A 289 3.44 4.93 4.09
CA GLY A 289 2.28 4.39 4.78
C GLY A 289 2.70 3.57 5.99
N VAL A 290 1.77 3.46 6.94
CA VAL A 290 1.94 2.67 8.18
C VAL A 290 0.97 1.49 8.16
N SER A 291 1.36 0.33 8.69
CA SER A 291 0.47 -0.83 8.84
C SER A 291 0.02 -1.41 7.48
N ARG A 292 -1.27 -1.68 7.28
CA ARG A 292 -1.86 -2.03 5.98
C ARG A 292 -1.50 -1.05 4.86
N TYR A 293 -1.32 0.23 5.17
CA TYR A 293 -0.87 1.21 4.19
C TYR A 293 0.65 1.19 3.99
N GLY A 294 1.43 0.71 4.96
CA GLY A 294 2.84 0.36 4.76
C GLY A 294 2.99 -0.82 3.80
N LYS A 295 2.11 -1.83 3.90
CA LYS A 295 2.01 -2.91 2.90
C LYS A 295 1.74 -2.33 1.51
N ALA A 296 0.75 -1.45 1.39
CA ALA A 296 0.40 -0.78 0.13
C ALA A 296 1.53 0.11 -0.42
N ALA A 297 2.22 0.87 0.43
CA ALA A 297 3.36 1.70 0.03
C ALA A 297 4.52 0.85 -0.51
N LEU A 298 4.78 -0.31 0.10
CA LEU A 298 5.78 -1.25 -0.39
C LEU A 298 5.37 -1.88 -1.73
N VAL A 299 4.08 -2.22 -1.90
CA VAL A 299 3.52 -2.66 -3.19
C VAL A 299 3.64 -1.56 -4.25
N THR A 300 3.37 -0.29 -3.91
CA THR A 300 3.61 0.86 -4.79
C THR A 300 5.06 0.91 -5.22
N MET A 301 6.00 0.83 -4.27
CA MET A 301 7.43 0.78 -4.59
C MET A 301 7.77 -0.43 -5.47
N ALA A 302 7.24 -1.61 -5.23
CA ALA A 302 7.54 -2.78 -6.05
C ALA A 302 7.08 -2.63 -7.52
N PHE A 303 5.88 -2.09 -7.74
CA PHE A 303 5.22 -2.13 -9.05
C PHE A 303 5.24 -0.82 -9.84
N ASP A 304 5.39 0.33 -9.18
CA ASP A 304 5.52 1.63 -9.82
C ASP A 304 6.95 2.17 -9.64
N GLN A 305 7.76 2.01 -10.69
CA GLN A 305 9.17 2.41 -10.68
C GLN A 305 9.38 3.93 -10.76
N ARG A 306 8.30 4.72 -10.90
CA ARG A 306 8.38 6.19 -11.00
C ARG A 306 8.55 6.87 -9.65
N PHE A 307 8.04 6.27 -8.56
CA PHE A 307 8.27 6.76 -7.20
C PHE A 307 9.75 6.70 -6.86
N TYR A 308 10.35 7.80 -6.43
CA TYR A 308 11.77 7.91 -6.18
C TYR A 308 12.18 7.24 -4.85
N MET A 309 11.32 7.31 -3.82
CA MET A 309 11.59 6.79 -2.49
C MET A 309 10.35 6.26 -1.78
N GLY A 310 10.54 5.35 -0.82
CA GLY A 310 9.48 4.82 0.04
C GLY A 310 9.85 4.85 1.53
N LEU A 311 8.93 5.32 2.39
CA LEU A 311 8.98 5.14 3.85
C LEU A 311 7.93 4.11 4.25
N ILE A 312 8.38 2.94 4.70
CA ILE A 312 7.54 1.77 4.91
C ILE A 312 7.43 1.50 6.41
N GLY A 313 6.39 2.05 7.03
CA GLY A 313 6.14 1.95 8.46
C GLY A 313 5.38 0.70 8.86
N SER A 314 5.92 -0.05 9.82
CA SER A 314 5.18 -1.06 10.59
C SER A 314 4.32 -2.01 9.75
N SER A 315 4.83 -2.44 8.58
CA SER A 315 3.99 -3.03 7.53
C SER A 315 3.51 -4.46 7.82
N GLY A 316 4.29 -5.28 8.52
CA GLY A 316 3.87 -6.63 8.94
C GLY A 316 3.63 -7.62 7.77
N GLU A 317 2.75 -8.61 7.99
CA GLU A 317 2.53 -9.78 7.11
C GLU A 317 1.95 -9.41 5.75
N GLY A 318 2.58 -9.80 4.64
CA GLY A 318 2.20 -9.30 3.30
C GLY A 318 2.73 -7.89 2.99
N GLY A 319 3.50 -7.32 3.91
CA GLY A 319 4.42 -6.21 3.69
C GLY A 319 5.87 -6.69 3.78
N ALA A 320 6.63 -6.11 4.71
CA ALA A 320 8.04 -6.43 4.90
C ALA A 320 8.30 -7.71 5.72
N LYS A 321 7.30 -8.23 6.46
CA LYS A 321 7.42 -9.49 7.20
C LYS A 321 7.39 -10.68 6.22
N PRO A 322 8.36 -11.61 6.30
CA PRO A 322 8.31 -12.85 5.53
C PRO A 322 7.09 -13.72 5.88
N HIS A 323 6.38 -14.18 4.86
CA HIS A 323 5.28 -15.12 5.00
C HIS A 323 5.72 -16.43 5.68
N ARG A 324 6.97 -16.85 5.41
CA ARG A 324 7.57 -18.06 5.97
C ARG A 324 7.84 -18.01 7.48
N ARG A 325 7.72 -16.83 8.10
CA ARG A 325 7.90 -16.67 9.54
C ARG A 325 6.59 -16.84 10.30
N ASN A 326 6.64 -17.70 11.32
CA ASN A 326 5.56 -17.94 12.27
C ASN A 326 5.78 -17.08 13.52
N PHE A 327 5.51 -15.79 13.43
CA PHE A 327 5.61 -14.86 14.56
C PHE A 327 4.59 -13.74 14.37
N GLY A 328 3.64 -13.56 15.30
CA GLY A 328 2.55 -12.59 15.11
C GLY A 328 1.57 -12.98 14.00
N GLU A 329 1.20 -12.01 13.16
CA GLU A 329 0.29 -12.16 12.01
C GLU A 329 0.78 -13.26 11.05
N ALA A 330 -0.12 -14.05 10.48
CA ALA A 330 0.24 -15.17 9.60
C ALA A 330 -0.49 -15.09 8.25
N VAL A 331 -0.03 -15.88 7.28
CA VAL A 331 -0.71 -16.05 5.98
C VAL A 331 -2.20 -16.32 6.18
N GLU A 332 -2.53 -17.19 7.14
CA GLU A 332 -3.90 -17.55 7.47
C GLU A 332 -4.77 -16.34 7.88
N SER A 333 -4.21 -15.35 8.59
CA SER A 333 -4.91 -14.09 8.91
C SER A 333 -5.38 -13.38 7.65
N LEU A 334 -4.45 -13.20 6.69
CA LEU A 334 -4.69 -12.55 5.41
C LEU A 334 -5.53 -13.38 4.43
N THR A 335 -5.80 -14.65 4.72
CA THR A 335 -6.76 -15.45 3.94
C THR A 335 -8.16 -15.46 4.53
N GLY A 336 -8.31 -15.05 5.80
CA GLY A 336 -9.59 -14.96 6.48
C GLY A 336 -10.49 -13.88 5.90
N SER A 337 -11.80 -14.01 6.12
CA SER A 337 -12.80 -13.06 5.62
C SER A 337 -12.56 -11.61 6.06
N GLY A 338 -11.83 -11.41 7.17
CA GLY A 338 -11.48 -10.08 7.68
C GLY A 338 -10.44 -9.33 6.86
N GLU A 339 -9.58 -10.01 6.08
CA GLU A 339 -8.38 -9.39 5.46
C GLU A 339 -8.08 -9.86 4.04
N TYR A 340 -8.74 -10.92 3.53
CA TYR A 340 -8.50 -11.46 2.18
C TYR A 340 -8.66 -10.45 1.04
N HIS A 341 -9.47 -9.41 1.25
CA HIS A 341 -9.70 -8.36 0.26
C HIS A 341 -8.43 -7.55 -0.04
N TRP A 342 -7.43 -7.56 0.86
CA TRP A 342 -6.11 -6.97 0.61
C TRP A 342 -5.35 -7.68 -0.51
N MET A 343 -5.60 -8.98 -0.69
CA MET A 343 -4.80 -9.89 -1.50
C MET A 343 -5.47 -10.26 -2.83
N ALA A 344 -4.71 -10.88 -3.73
CA ALA A 344 -5.27 -11.65 -4.83
C ALA A 344 -6.14 -12.78 -4.28
N GLY A 345 -7.18 -13.18 -5.01
CA GLY A 345 -7.96 -14.37 -4.67
C GLY A 345 -7.09 -15.64 -4.58
N ASN A 346 -6.10 -15.79 -5.47
CA ASN A 346 -5.15 -16.91 -5.45
C ASN A 346 -4.40 -17.04 -4.12
N PHE A 347 -4.24 -15.96 -3.35
CA PHE A 347 -3.53 -16.01 -2.07
C PHE A 347 -4.23 -16.94 -1.05
N LEU A 348 -5.56 -17.11 -1.16
CA LEU A 348 -6.33 -17.99 -0.27
C LEU A 348 -5.86 -19.45 -0.33
N LYS A 349 -5.25 -19.89 -1.45
CA LYS A 349 -4.68 -21.25 -1.56
C LYS A 349 -3.68 -21.53 -0.44
N TYR A 350 -2.91 -20.52 -0.02
CA TYR A 350 -1.87 -20.63 0.99
C TYR A 350 -2.37 -20.63 2.43
N GLY A 351 -3.66 -20.36 2.66
CA GLY A 351 -4.35 -20.57 3.93
C GLY A 351 -5.09 -21.91 4.02
N GLY A 352 -5.20 -22.66 2.92
CA GLY A 352 -6.01 -23.88 2.83
C GLY A 352 -5.23 -25.09 2.29
N PRO A 353 -5.32 -25.43 1.00
CA PRO A 353 -4.64 -26.59 0.43
C PRO A 353 -3.10 -26.49 0.41
N LEU A 354 -2.55 -25.28 0.49
CA LEU A 354 -1.12 -24.97 0.57
C LEU A 354 -0.80 -24.24 1.88
N ASN A 355 0.49 -23.98 2.14
CA ASN A 355 0.99 -23.21 3.28
C ASN A 355 2.03 -22.15 2.87
N ALA A 356 2.51 -21.36 3.84
CA ALA A 356 3.47 -20.29 3.60
C ALA A 356 4.79 -20.75 2.92
N GLY A 357 5.22 -21.99 3.15
CA GLY A 357 6.39 -22.57 2.49
C GLY A 357 6.21 -22.78 0.99
N ASP A 358 4.97 -22.95 0.53
CA ASP A 358 4.60 -23.19 -0.87
C ASP A 358 4.49 -21.90 -1.71
N LEU A 359 4.52 -20.72 -1.08
CA LEU A 359 4.51 -19.44 -1.80
C LEU A 359 5.74 -19.34 -2.72
N PRO A 360 5.60 -18.98 -4.01
CA PRO A 360 6.75 -18.92 -4.91
C PRO A 360 7.69 -17.74 -4.63
N VAL A 361 7.27 -16.80 -3.79
CA VAL A 361 7.98 -15.57 -3.42
C VAL A 361 7.91 -15.32 -1.92
N ASP A 362 8.68 -14.35 -1.42
CA ASP A 362 8.59 -13.87 -0.04
C ASP A 362 8.97 -12.37 0.09
N ALA A 363 8.81 -11.80 1.28
CA ALA A 363 8.91 -10.35 1.51
C ALA A 363 10.27 -9.73 1.13
N HIS A 364 11.39 -10.45 1.24
CA HIS A 364 12.70 -9.94 0.79
C HIS A 364 12.73 -9.70 -0.72
N GLU A 365 11.96 -10.46 -1.49
CA GLU A 365 11.80 -10.27 -2.93
C GLU A 365 10.90 -9.10 -3.25
N LEU A 366 9.82 -8.89 -2.47
CA LEU A 366 8.98 -7.69 -2.60
C LEU A 366 9.78 -6.41 -2.37
N ILE A 367 10.60 -6.38 -1.31
CA ILE A 367 11.52 -5.26 -1.03
C ILE A 367 12.49 -5.08 -2.20
N ALA A 368 13.06 -6.15 -2.74
CA ALA A 368 14.01 -6.05 -3.84
C ALA A 368 13.42 -5.57 -5.17
N LEU A 369 12.11 -5.74 -5.42
CA LEU A 369 11.45 -5.16 -6.60
C LEU A 369 11.55 -3.63 -6.65
N ALA A 370 11.81 -2.98 -5.50
CA ALA A 370 12.06 -1.55 -5.41
C ALA A 370 13.51 -1.13 -5.75
N ALA A 371 14.46 -2.07 -5.76
CA ALA A 371 15.87 -1.77 -5.98
C ALA A 371 16.12 -1.16 -7.38
N PRO A 372 17.08 -0.21 -7.52
CA PRO A 372 18.00 0.30 -6.51
C PRO A 372 17.51 1.56 -5.81
N ARG A 373 16.20 1.87 -5.87
CA ARG A 373 15.65 3.12 -5.34
C ARG A 373 15.72 3.17 -3.82
N LEU A 374 15.39 4.34 -3.28
CA LEU A 374 15.42 4.61 -1.85
C LEU A 374 14.26 3.90 -1.14
N VAL A 375 14.57 2.99 -0.22
CA VAL A 375 13.57 2.31 0.61
C VAL A 375 14.02 2.35 2.06
N PHE A 376 13.21 2.99 2.90
CA PHE A 376 13.41 3.05 4.35
C PHE A 376 12.33 2.19 5.02
N ILE A 377 12.76 1.05 5.57
CA ILE A 377 11.91 0.21 6.42
C ILE A 377 11.96 0.72 7.86
N SER A 378 10.79 1.08 8.40
CA SER A 378 10.62 1.78 9.66
C SER A 378 9.71 0.98 10.58
N TYR A 379 10.06 0.90 11.87
CA TYR A 379 9.27 0.23 12.88
C TYR A 379 9.34 0.99 14.21
N GLY A 380 8.28 0.86 15.00
CA GLY A 380 8.30 1.25 16.40
C GLY A 380 8.76 0.13 17.32
N VAL A 381 8.54 0.34 18.62
CA VAL A 381 8.82 -0.67 19.63
C VAL A 381 7.52 -1.24 20.21
N PRO A 382 7.45 -2.57 20.45
CA PRO A 382 6.29 -3.20 21.09
C PRO A 382 5.89 -2.57 22.42
N GLU A 383 6.85 -2.11 23.21
CA GLU A 383 6.64 -1.48 24.51
C GLU A 383 5.83 -0.17 24.41
N GLN A 384 5.78 0.46 23.24
CA GLN A 384 5.00 1.67 22.98
C GLN A 384 3.80 1.44 22.06
N GLY A 385 3.47 0.17 21.78
CA GLY A 385 2.28 -0.20 21.02
C GLY A 385 2.51 -0.53 19.54
N ASP A 386 3.76 -0.62 19.06
CA ASP A 386 4.06 -1.24 17.76
C ASP A 386 4.10 -2.76 17.91
N ALA A 387 2.93 -3.39 17.89
CA ALA A 387 2.73 -4.74 18.36
C ALA A 387 3.70 -5.78 17.77
N LYS A 388 4.07 -6.78 18.60
CA LYS A 388 4.82 -7.96 18.16
C LYS A 388 4.16 -8.71 17.00
N TRP A 389 2.85 -8.48 16.81
CA TRP A 389 2.05 -8.92 15.67
C TRP A 389 2.74 -8.71 14.30
N LEU A 390 3.59 -7.69 14.18
CA LEU A 390 4.21 -7.29 12.92
C LEU A 390 5.57 -7.93 12.63
N ASP A 391 6.16 -8.64 13.61
CA ASP A 391 7.47 -9.31 13.49
C ASP A 391 8.59 -8.38 12.97
N GLN A 392 9.00 -7.42 13.81
CA GLN A 392 10.08 -6.48 13.50
C GLN A 392 11.38 -7.20 13.13
N GLN A 393 11.72 -8.29 13.85
CA GLN A 393 12.89 -9.11 13.57
C GLN A 393 12.80 -9.77 12.19
N GLY A 394 11.66 -10.38 11.84
CA GLY A 394 11.44 -10.96 10.52
C GLY A 394 11.54 -9.94 9.39
N SER A 395 10.97 -8.74 9.59
CA SER A 395 11.07 -7.64 8.63
C SER A 395 12.51 -7.16 8.45
N TYR A 396 13.31 -7.13 9.52
CA TYR A 396 14.74 -6.82 9.44
C TYR A 396 15.49 -7.89 8.65
N MET A 397 15.23 -9.18 8.93
CA MET A 397 15.82 -10.30 8.19
C MET A 397 15.50 -10.21 6.68
N ALA A 398 14.27 -9.86 6.31
CA ALA A 398 13.86 -9.65 4.91
C ALA A 398 14.64 -8.50 4.25
N THR A 399 14.81 -7.40 4.98
CA THR A 399 15.56 -6.22 4.51
C THR A 399 17.04 -6.58 4.29
N VAL A 400 17.66 -7.33 5.20
CA VAL A 400 19.03 -7.83 5.05
C VAL A 400 19.19 -8.71 3.80
N ALA A 401 18.27 -9.66 3.57
CA ALA A 401 18.27 -10.51 2.38
C ALA A 401 18.12 -9.71 1.08
N ALA A 402 17.23 -8.71 1.05
CA ALA A 402 16.97 -7.88 -0.11
C ALA A 402 18.21 -7.07 -0.56
N GLY A 403 19.10 -6.73 0.38
CA GLY A 403 20.33 -5.97 0.11
C GLY A 403 21.26 -6.58 -0.96
N ARG A 404 21.16 -7.89 -1.24
CA ARG A 404 21.89 -8.55 -2.35
C ARG A 404 21.60 -7.91 -3.70
N VAL A 405 20.35 -7.47 -3.92
CA VAL A 405 19.94 -6.85 -5.18
C VAL A 405 20.43 -5.40 -5.26
N TRP A 406 20.39 -4.65 -4.17
CA TRP A 406 21.03 -3.31 -4.13
C TRP A 406 22.50 -3.40 -4.53
N LYS A 407 23.25 -4.33 -3.94
CA LYS A 407 24.66 -4.57 -4.29
C LYS A 407 24.84 -4.97 -5.76
N LEU A 408 24.01 -5.88 -6.28
CA LEU A 408 24.05 -6.28 -7.70
C LEU A 408 23.86 -5.08 -8.63
N LEU A 409 23.00 -4.14 -8.25
CA LEU A 409 22.67 -2.95 -9.03
C LEU A 409 23.60 -1.76 -8.76
N GLY A 410 24.69 -1.96 -7.99
CA GLY A 410 25.68 -0.91 -7.70
C GLY A 410 25.22 0.13 -6.67
N ALA A 411 24.13 -0.13 -5.95
CA ALA A 411 23.66 0.69 -4.84
C ALA A 411 24.11 0.11 -3.50
N LYS A 412 24.07 0.96 -2.46
CA LYS A 412 24.42 0.59 -1.09
C LYS A 412 23.20 0.02 -0.38
N ASP A 413 23.41 -1.11 0.28
CA ASP A 413 22.45 -1.73 1.19
C ASP A 413 22.65 -1.24 2.64
N LEU A 414 22.14 -2.00 3.61
CA LEU A 414 22.28 -1.71 5.04
C LEU A 414 23.72 -1.77 5.58
N GLY A 415 24.68 -2.36 4.86
CA GLY A 415 26.08 -2.49 5.31
C GLY A 415 26.33 -3.55 6.39
N VAL A 416 25.37 -4.43 6.69
CA VAL A 416 25.43 -5.44 7.77
C VAL A 416 25.59 -6.89 7.28
N GLY A 417 25.94 -7.07 6.00
CA GLY A 417 25.88 -8.37 5.32
C GLY A 417 24.50 -8.64 4.70
N ASN A 418 24.29 -9.85 4.19
CA ASN A 418 23.04 -10.23 3.51
C ASN A 418 22.52 -11.64 3.87
N ASP A 419 23.09 -12.26 4.91
CA ASP A 419 22.62 -13.54 5.40
C ASP A 419 21.50 -13.33 6.42
N TYR A 420 20.26 -13.54 5.99
CA TYR A 420 19.10 -13.38 6.84
C TYR A 420 19.05 -14.40 7.98
N LYS A 421 19.70 -15.57 7.84
CA LYS A 421 19.68 -16.64 8.86
C LYS A 421 20.46 -16.27 10.11
N THR A 422 21.39 -15.32 9.99
CA THR A 422 22.23 -14.83 11.09
C THR A 422 21.95 -13.36 11.44
N ALA A 423 20.99 -12.73 10.76
CA ALA A 423 20.62 -11.34 10.98
C ALA A 423 19.97 -11.15 12.35
N VAL A 424 20.52 -10.25 13.16
CA VAL A 424 19.96 -9.82 14.45
C VAL A 424 19.62 -8.35 14.35
N MET A 425 18.37 -7.99 14.64
CA MET A 425 17.93 -6.60 14.62
C MET A 425 18.78 -5.75 15.58
N PRO A 426 19.27 -4.58 15.14
CA PRO A 426 20.02 -3.71 16.04
C PRO A 426 19.12 -3.11 17.12
N PRO A 427 19.68 -2.58 18.22
CA PRO A 427 18.90 -1.87 19.23
C PRO A 427 18.13 -0.68 18.65
N PRO A 428 16.99 -0.27 19.25
CA PRO A 428 16.27 0.93 18.86
C PRO A 428 17.19 2.16 18.75
N LEU A 429 16.88 3.06 17.81
CA LEU A 429 17.65 4.26 17.47
C LEU A 429 19.02 4.00 16.83
N THR A 430 19.32 2.76 16.44
CA THR A 430 20.48 2.48 15.58
C THR A 430 20.15 2.85 14.15
N ASP A 431 20.88 3.84 13.61
CA ASP A 431 20.72 4.30 12.23
C ASP A 431 21.43 3.35 11.27
N LEU A 432 20.67 2.63 10.44
CA LEU A 432 21.19 1.95 9.24
C LEU A 432 20.74 2.73 8.01
N LEU A 433 21.14 3.99 7.96
CA LEU A 433 20.66 4.97 6.98
C LEU A 433 21.71 5.30 5.91
N ASP A 434 22.91 4.72 5.89
CA ASP A 434 23.96 5.11 4.96
C ASP A 434 23.76 4.66 3.50
N GLY A 435 22.86 3.69 3.28
CA GLY A 435 22.52 3.15 1.97
C GLY A 435 21.24 3.70 1.36
N GLN A 436 20.96 3.25 0.14
CA GLN A 436 19.65 3.44 -0.52
C GLN A 436 18.60 2.48 0.04
N LEU A 437 19.02 1.30 0.52
CA LEU A 437 18.20 0.50 1.42
C LEU A 437 18.53 0.91 2.84
N ALA A 438 17.51 1.24 3.62
CA ALA A 438 17.65 1.80 4.96
C ALA A 438 16.72 1.09 5.96
N TRP A 439 17.18 1.05 7.22
CA TRP A 439 16.42 0.50 8.34
C TRP A 439 16.60 1.38 9.58
N ARG A 440 15.52 1.58 10.33
CA ARG A 440 15.60 2.16 11.68
C ARG A 440 14.38 1.79 12.50
N GLN A 441 14.61 1.26 13.70
CA GLN A 441 13.57 1.13 14.72
C GLN A 441 13.59 2.39 15.61
N HIS A 442 12.46 3.08 15.73
CA HIS A 442 12.31 4.22 16.65
C HIS A 442 11.65 3.81 17.96
N ILE A 443 11.69 4.70 18.96
CA ILE A 443 11.14 4.44 20.30
C ILE A 443 9.66 4.78 20.47
N GLY A 444 8.94 5.19 19.42
CA GLY A 444 7.48 5.35 19.44
C GLY A 444 6.71 4.04 19.20
N GLY A 445 5.37 4.15 19.23
CA GLY A 445 4.44 3.05 18.94
C GLY A 445 4.18 2.83 17.45
N HIS A 446 2.97 2.41 17.10
CA HIS A 446 2.58 2.07 15.72
C HIS A 446 2.37 3.31 14.81
N THR A 447 3.47 3.97 14.42
CA THR A 447 3.47 5.23 13.64
C THR A 447 4.87 5.54 13.13
N ASP A 448 5.03 6.17 11.96
CA ASP A 448 6.33 6.63 11.47
C ASP A 448 6.78 8.00 12.01
N ALA A 449 5.94 8.69 12.81
CA ALA A 449 6.21 10.08 13.20
C ALA A 449 7.61 10.33 13.82
N PRO A 450 8.12 9.46 14.70
CA PRO A 450 9.47 9.61 15.26
C PRO A 450 10.61 9.41 14.25
N ASN A 451 10.35 8.82 13.08
CA ASN A 451 11.32 8.59 12.02
C ASN A 451 11.29 9.66 10.92
N ILE A 452 10.31 10.58 10.89
CA ILE A 452 10.21 11.59 9.82
C ILE A 452 11.45 12.49 9.75
N ALA A 453 11.95 12.99 10.88
CA ALA A 453 13.18 13.79 10.89
C ALA A 453 14.40 13.02 10.33
N SER A 454 14.53 11.73 10.66
CA SER A 454 15.59 10.87 10.13
C SER A 454 15.39 10.57 8.64
N PHE A 455 14.13 10.39 8.22
CA PHE A 455 13.76 10.20 6.82
C PHE A 455 14.10 11.43 5.98
N ILE A 456 13.72 12.64 6.42
CA ILE A 456 14.03 13.91 5.73
C ILE A 456 15.54 14.02 5.52
N THR A 457 16.32 13.89 6.60
CA THR A 457 17.79 13.96 6.53
C THR A 457 18.38 12.93 5.56
N TRP A 458 17.89 11.69 5.62
CA TRP A 458 18.34 10.62 4.73
C TRP A 458 17.96 10.88 3.26
N ALA A 459 16.73 11.30 3.01
CA ALA A 459 16.21 11.56 1.68
C ALA A 459 16.91 12.78 1.05
N ASP A 460 17.01 13.90 1.76
CA ASP A 460 17.66 15.11 1.25
C ASP A 460 19.13 14.87 0.91
N ARG A 461 19.86 14.10 1.75
CA ARG A 461 21.22 13.68 1.43
C ARG A 461 21.31 12.90 0.11
N ASN A 462 20.35 12.00 -0.16
CA ASN A 462 20.32 11.23 -1.41
C ASN A 462 19.85 12.06 -2.62
N MET A 463 19.06 13.10 -2.40
CA MET A 463 18.66 14.07 -3.43
C MET A 463 19.71 15.16 -3.69
N GLY A 464 20.72 15.29 -2.81
CA GLY A 464 21.68 16.38 -2.84
C GLY A 464 21.10 17.73 -2.38
N ARG A 465 20.03 17.70 -1.58
CA ARG A 465 19.39 18.87 -0.96
C ARG A 465 20.02 19.13 0.42
N GLN A 466 20.23 20.40 0.75
CA GLN A 466 20.83 20.88 2.01
C GLN A 466 19.89 21.80 2.77
#